data_AF-A0AA35D8H2-F1
#
_entry.id   AF-A0AA35D8H2-F1
#
_cell.length_a   1.000
_cell.length_b   1.000
_cell.length_c   1.000
_cell.angle_alpha   90.00
_cell.angle_beta   90.00
_cell.angle_gamma   90.00
#
_symmetry.space_group_name_H-M   'P 1'
#
loop_
_entity.id
_entity.type
_entity.pdbx_description
1 polymer ?
#
loop_
_entity_poly.entity_id
_entity_poly.type
_entity_poly.pdbx_seq_one_letter_code
_entity_poly.pdbx_strand_id
1 'polypeptide(L)'
;MATPHTASTPYYFVPAESGHPIWAAAGLFFVVLGAGMWINDHQWGMWSLLFGMVWWLVVLFRWFREAAQESERGLFGRKIDLSYRWSMSWFIFSEVMFFGAFFTALWWGRAHSVPALGSLDNALLWPNFSAVWPSVMPGATASPAGTVEPFQTVGPFWLPTINTALLLTSGVTLTIAHHALRLGQRAKTIGFMWLTVLLGITFLCVQGYEYFHLYTDLNLKLNSGIFGSTFYLLTGFHGLHVFVGMLMLLCITLRLQSGHFTAERHFGFEGATWYWHFVDVVWLGLYVLVYWM
;
A
#
# COMPACT_ATOMS: atom_id res chain seq x y z
N MET A 1 -37.29 -21.12 23.55
CA MET A 1 -36.98 -20.93 22.12
C MET A 1 -36.93 -19.43 21.89
N ALA A 2 -35.74 -18.81 21.99
CA ALA A 2 -35.61 -17.37 21.81
C ALA A 2 -35.59 -17.06 20.32
N THR A 3 -36.59 -16.33 19.84
CA THR A 3 -36.63 -15.78 18.49
C THR A 3 -35.43 -14.85 18.28
N PRO A 4 -34.64 -15.02 17.20
CA PRO A 4 -33.62 -14.05 16.87
C PRO A 4 -34.35 -12.78 16.39
N HIS A 5 -34.25 -11.70 17.17
CA HIS A 5 -34.63 -10.38 16.70
C HIS A 5 -33.67 -9.99 15.56
N THR A 6 -34.06 -10.27 14.33
CA THR A 6 -33.53 -9.60 13.15
C THR A 6 -34.05 -8.16 13.17
N ALA A 7 -33.41 -7.32 13.98
CA ALA A 7 -33.59 -5.87 13.91
C ALA A 7 -33.06 -5.42 12.55
N SER A 8 -33.94 -5.39 11.54
CA SER A 8 -33.72 -4.61 10.33
C SER A 8 -34.12 -3.19 10.68
N THR A 9 -33.15 -2.31 10.83
CA THR A 9 -33.41 -0.87 10.92
C THR A 9 -33.93 -0.42 9.55
N PRO A 10 -35.21 0.01 9.42
CA PRO A 10 -35.79 0.37 8.13
C PRO A 10 -35.22 1.68 7.57
N TYR A 11 -34.56 2.46 8.42
CA TYR A 11 -33.98 3.76 8.11
C TYR A 11 -32.45 3.66 7.95
N TYR A 12 -31.89 4.51 7.08
CA TYR A 12 -30.45 4.63 6.91
C TYR A 12 -29.88 5.35 8.13
N PHE A 13 -29.16 4.64 9.00
CA PHE A 13 -28.53 5.24 10.17
C PHE A 13 -27.56 6.36 9.75
N VAL A 14 -27.78 7.54 10.34
CA VAL A 14 -26.91 8.71 10.25
C VAL A 14 -26.26 8.87 11.62
N PRO A 15 -24.92 8.82 11.71
CA PRO A 15 -24.22 9.04 12.97
C PRO A 15 -24.53 10.41 13.58
N ALA A 16 -24.36 10.53 14.89
CA ALA A 16 -24.40 11.83 15.56
C ALA A 16 -23.27 12.75 15.07
N GLU A 17 -23.39 14.04 15.35
CA GLU A 17 -22.35 15.02 15.03
C GLU A 17 -20.99 14.57 15.57
N SER A 18 -19.97 14.61 14.71
CA SER A 18 -18.62 14.14 15.03
C SER A 18 -17.58 15.21 14.68
N GLY A 19 -16.68 15.47 15.63
CA GLY A 19 -15.54 16.36 15.43
C GLY A 19 -14.37 15.72 14.68
N HIS A 20 -14.37 14.40 14.46
CA HIS A 20 -13.23 13.69 13.85
C HIS A 20 -12.75 14.29 12.53
N PRO A 21 -13.62 14.73 11.59
CA PRO A 21 -13.15 15.33 10.34
C PRO A 21 -12.29 16.59 10.55
N ILE A 22 -12.70 17.48 11.46
CA ILE A 22 -11.96 18.72 11.76
C ILE A 22 -10.64 18.40 12.47
N TRP A 23 -10.66 17.47 13.42
CA TRP A 23 -9.45 17.08 14.14
C TRP A 23 -8.46 16.32 13.26
N ALA A 24 -8.93 15.53 12.30
CA ALA A 24 -8.10 14.87 11.31
C ALA A 24 -7.46 15.89 10.36
N ALA A 25 -8.24 16.87 9.87
CA ALA A 25 -7.74 17.94 9.03
C ALA A 25 -6.67 18.80 9.75
N ALA A 26 -6.90 19.13 11.03
CA ALA A 26 -5.92 19.84 11.84
C ALA A 26 -4.61 19.04 12.02
N GLY A 27 -4.70 17.74 12.29
CA GLY A 27 -3.52 16.86 12.34
C GLY A 27 -2.77 16.82 11.01
N LEU A 28 -3.50 16.65 9.89
CA LEU A 28 -2.93 16.65 8.53
C LEU A 28 -2.25 17.96 8.18
N PHE A 29 -2.77 19.11 8.63
CA PHE A 29 -2.11 20.40 8.45
C PHE A 29 -0.70 20.40 9.05
N PHE A 30 -0.54 19.93 10.30
CA PHE A 30 0.77 19.86 10.95
C PHE A 30 1.70 18.82 10.30
N VAL A 31 1.15 17.72 9.75
CA VAL A 31 1.92 16.74 8.95
C VAL A 31 2.48 17.40 7.70
N VAL A 32 1.65 18.03 6.88
CA VAL A 32 2.07 18.64 5.61
C VAL A 32 3.01 19.83 5.85
N LEU A 33 2.68 20.70 6.80
CA LEU A 33 3.54 21.82 7.19
C LEU A 33 4.89 21.32 7.71
N GLY A 34 4.88 20.34 8.62
CA GLY A 34 6.08 19.79 9.22
C GLY A 34 6.99 19.12 8.21
N ALA A 35 6.44 18.27 7.34
CA ALA A 35 7.18 17.62 6.27
C ALA A 35 7.77 18.65 5.28
N GLY A 36 6.95 19.62 4.85
CA GLY A 36 7.41 20.68 3.93
C GLY A 36 8.56 21.49 4.52
N MET A 37 8.46 21.89 5.78
CA MET A 37 9.50 22.66 6.46
C MET A 37 10.76 21.84 6.69
N TRP A 38 10.61 20.56 7.06
CA TRP A 38 11.76 19.68 7.31
C TRP A 38 12.56 19.40 6.03
N ILE A 39 11.88 19.20 4.90
CA ILE A 39 12.53 19.02 3.58
C ILE A 39 13.26 20.30 3.14
N ASN A 40 12.81 21.48 3.58
CA ASN A 40 13.45 22.78 3.31
C ASN A 40 14.41 23.21 4.44
N ASP A 41 15.07 22.24 5.10
CA ASP A 41 16.10 22.45 6.13
C ASP A 41 15.67 23.21 7.40
N HIS A 42 14.37 23.39 7.63
CA HIS A 42 13.85 23.94 8.89
C HIS A 42 13.66 22.82 9.92
N GLN A 43 14.60 22.72 10.87
CA GLN A 43 14.65 21.64 11.88
C GLN A 43 13.41 21.54 12.77
N TRP A 44 12.69 22.65 13.01
CA TRP A 44 11.43 22.63 13.76
C TRP A 44 10.32 21.84 13.02
N GLY A 45 10.44 21.70 11.70
CA GLY A 45 9.53 20.93 10.85
C GLY A 45 9.42 19.48 11.29
N MET A 46 10.52 18.85 11.72
CA MET A 46 10.52 17.47 12.23
C MET A 46 9.58 17.31 13.44
N TRP A 47 9.61 18.26 14.38
CA TRP A 47 8.75 18.23 15.56
C TRP A 47 7.28 18.50 15.22
N SER A 48 7.01 19.42 14.29
CA SER A 48 5.67 19.64 13.75
C SER A 48 5.11 18.38 13.06
N LEU A 49 5.94 17.70 12.27
CA LEU A 49 5.57 16.47 11.59
C LEU A 49 5.25 15.37 12.59
N LEU A 50 6.12 15.13 13.58
CA LEU A 50 5.90 14.12 14.62
C LEU A 50 4.62 14.40 15.40
N PHE A 51 4.40 15.65 15.80
CA PHE A 51 3.18 16.08 16.48
C PHE A 51 1.93 15.84 15.62
N GLY A 52 1.95 16.28 14.36
CA GLY A 52 0.87 16.06 13.40
C GLY A 52 0.55 14.58 13.19
N MET A 53 1.59 13.74 13.07
CA MET A 53 1.45 12.29 12.90
C MET A 53 0.79 11.64 14.11
N VAL A 54 1.27 11.94 15.34
CA VAL A 54 0.67 11.39 16.57
C VAL A 54 -0.77 11.85 16.72
N TRP A 55 -1.04 13.14 16.50
CA TRP A 55 -2.40 13.69 16.54
C TRP A 55 -3.32 12.97 15.57
N TRP A 56 -2.92 12.89 14.30
CA TRP A 56 -3.70 12.30 13.24
C TRP A 56 -3.99 10.81 13.49
N LEU A 57 -2.98 10.04 13.92
CA LEU A 57 -3.14 8.62 14.26
C LEU A 57 -4.09 8.41 15.44
N VAL A 58 -4.05 9.28 16.47
CA VAL A 58 -4.98 9.21 17.60
C VAL A 58 -6.42 9.47 17.14
N VAL A 59 -6.64 10.45 16.26
CA VAL A 59 -7.98 10.73 15.71
C VAL A 59 -8.48 9.55 14.89
N LEU A 60 -7.66 8.99 13.99
CA LEU A 60 -8.03 7.81 13.21
C LEU A 60 -8.36 6.60 14.08
N PHE A 61 -7.56 6.34 15.12
CA PHE A 61 -7.84 5.26 16.06
C PHE A 61 -9.18 5.41 16.76
N ARG A 62 -9.51 6.64 17.23
CA ARG A 62 -10.81 6.93 17.84
C ARG A 62 -11.96 6.75 16.85
N TRP A 63 -11.80 7.28 15.64
CA TRP A 63 -12.83 7.22 14.61
C TRP A 63 -13.12 5.76 14.20
N PHE A 64 -12.10 4.97 13.91
CA PHE A 64 -12.30 3.55 13.55
C PHE A 64 -12.86 2.73 14.71
N ARG A 65 -12.48 3.04 15.94
CA ARG A 65 -13.06 2.40 17.13
C ARG A 65 -14.55 2.70 17.26
N GLU A 66 -14.97 3.95 17.06
CA GLU A 66 -16.38 4.34 17.10
C GLU A 66 -17.17 3.66 15.98
N ALA A 67 -16.66 3.67 14.74
CA ALA A 67 -17.29 2.96 13.62
C ALA A 67 -17.43 1.45 13.90
N ALA A 68 -16.42 0.83 14.53
CA ALA A 68 -16.51 -0.56 14.96
C ALA A 68 -17.59 -0.76 16.04
N GLN A 69 -17.67 0.13 17.04
CA GLN A 69 -18.68 0.05 18.09
C GLN A 69 -20.11 0.25 17.57
N GLU A 70 -20.31 1.15 16.61
CA GLU A 70 -21.60 1.35 15.93
C GLU A 70 -22.04 0.09 15.17
N SER A 71 -21.09 -0.57 14.50
CA SER A 71 -21.32 -1.88 13.87
C SER A 71 -21.75 -2.93 14.89
N GLU A 72 -21.02 -3.07 16.01
CA GLU A 72 -21.33 -4.07 17.05
C GLU A 72 -22.67 -3.80 17.76
N ARG A 73 -23.09 -2.54 17.85
CA ARG A 73 -24.41 -2.15 18.37
C ARG A 73 -25.56 -2.50 17.42
N GLY A 74 -25.26 -3.02 16.23
CA GLY A 74 -26.27 -3.40 15.23
C GLY A 74 -26.94 -2.22 14.55
N LEU A 75 -26.30 -1.03 14.56
CA LEU A 75 -26.84 0.18 13.93
C LEU A 75 -26.79 0.08 12.40
N PHE A 76 -25.91 -0.75 11.86
CA PHE A 76 -25.72 -0.94 10.42
C PHE A 76 -26.72 -1.93 9.83
N GLY A 77 -27.76 -1.41 9.19
CA GLY A 77 -28.69 -2.19 8.37
C GLY A 77 -28.12 -2.51 6.98
N ARG A 78 -28.89 -3.26 6.18
CA ARG A 78 -28.48 -3.70 4.82
C ARG A 78 -28.09 -2.55 3.88
N LYS A 79 -28.77 -1.41 3.94
CA LYS A 79 -28.44 -0.26 3.09
C LYS A 79 -27.05 0.30 3.41
N ILE A 80 -26.66 0.32 4.68
CA ILE A 80 -25.34 0.80 5.11
C ILE A 80 -24.25 -0.20 4.73
N ASP A 81 -24.49 -1.49 4.92
CA ASP A 81 -23.58 -2.54 4.45
C ASP A 81 -23.30 -2.40 2.94
N LEU A 82 -24.35 -2.18 2.13
CA LEU A 82 -24.20 -1.93 0.70
C LEU A 82 -23.40 -0.64 0.41
N SER A 83 -23.69 0.46 1.12
CA SER A 83 -22.94 1.71 0.96
C SER A 83 -21.45 1.54 1.30
N TYR A 84 -21.12 0.82 2.36
CA TYR A 84 -19.73 0.56 2.73
C TYR A 84 -19.00 -0.31 1.70
N ARG A 85 -19.67 -1.31 1.12
CA ARG A 85 -19.11 -2.12 0.03
C ARG A 85 -18.80 -1.27 -1.19
N TRP A 86 -19.74 -0.42 -1.64
CA TRP A 86 -19.48 0.50 -2.74
C TRP A 86 -18.37 1.50 -2.43
N SER A 87 -18.34 2.03 -1.20
CA SER A 87 -17.27 2.93 -0.76
C SER A 87 -15.91 2.26 -0.83
N MET A 88 -15.81 1.00 -0.38
CA MET A 88 -14.58 0.22 -0.45
C MET A 88 -14.16 -0.07 -1.90
N SER A 89 -15.11 -0.41 -2.77
CA SER A 89 -14.82 -0.63 -4.20
C SER A 89 -14.32 0.65 -4.88
N TRP A 90 -14.94 1.80 -4.61
CA TRP A 90 -14.50 3.09 -5.15
C TRP A 90 -13.15 3.53 -4.60
N PHE A 91 -12.90 3.26 -3.32
CA PHE A 91 -11.58 3.47 -2.72
C PHE A 91 -10.52 2.61 -3.42
N ILE A 92 -10.72 1.30 -3.57
CA ILE A 92 -9.77 0.44 -4.30
C ILE A 92 -9.59 0.92 -5.74
N PHE A 93 -10.67 1.32 -6.42
CA PHE A 93 -10.59 1.86 -7.77
C PHE A 93 -9.70 3.11 -7.84
N SER A 94 -9.82 4.05 -6.89
CA SER A 94 -8.93 5.21 -6.85
C SER A 94 -7.47 4.82 -6.59
N GLU A 95 -7.22 3.80 -5.77
CA GLU A 95 -5.85 3.30 -5.54
C GLU A 95 -5.27 2.67 -6.83
N VAL A 96 -6.10 1.94 -7.61
CA VAL A 96 -5.69 1.41 -8.92
C VAL A 96 -5.34 2.54 -9.89
N MET A 97 -6.13 3.63 -9.92
CA MET A 97 -5.81 4.79 -10.76
C MET A 97 -4.52 5.50 -10.30
N PHE A 98 -4.29 5.58 -8.98
CA PHE A 98 -3.06 6.11 -8.41
C PHE A 98 -1.82 5.32 -8.86
N PHE A 99 -1.82 3.99 -8.74
CA PHE A 99 -0.74 3.17 -9.30
C PHE A 99 -0.67 3.25 -10.83
N GLY A 100 -1.81 3.36 -11.51
CA GLY A 100 -1.89 3.52 -12.96
C GLY A 100 -1.10 4.73 -13.46
N ALA A 101 -1.12 5.85 -12.71
CA ALA A 101 -0.30 7.02 -13.03
C ALA A 101 1.21 6.71 -12.97
N PHE A 102 1.66 5.97 -11.97
CA PHE A 102 3.09 5.62 -11.83
C PHE A 102 3.55 4.57 -12.84
N PHE A 103 2.74 3.56 -13.13
CA PHE A 103 3.03 2.61 -14.21
C PHE A 103 3.07 3.31 -15.56
N THR A 104 2.20 4.30 -15.79
CA THR A 104 2.23 5.12 -17.01
C THR A 104 3.51 5.95 -17.07
N ALA A 105 3.96 6.54 -15.96
CA ALA A 105 5.23 7.27 -15.91
C ALA A 105 6.43 6.37 -16.21
N LEU A 106 6.47 5.15 -15.66
CA LEU A 106 7.49 4.14 -15.95
C LEU A 106 7.52 3.77 -17.43
N TRP A 107 6.35 3.44 -17.99
CA TRP A 107 6.21 3.10 -19.40
C TRP A 107 6.61 4.26 -20.31
N TRP A 108 6.14 5.48 -20.02
CA TRP A 108 6.47 6.67 -20.79
C TRP A 108 7.97 7.00 -20.74
N GLY A 109 8.58 6.88 -19.55
CA GLY A 109 10.02 7.03 -19.37
C GLY A 109 10.81 6.09 -20.27
N ARG A 110 10.44 4.81 -20.25
CA ARG A 110 11.11 3.73 -20.99
C ARG A 110 10.88 3.77 -22.49
N ALA A 111 9.62 3.93 -22.92
CA ALA A 111 9.21 3.76 -24.32
C ALA A 111 9.33 5.06 -25.13
N HIS A 112 9.29 6.23 -24.49
CA HIS A 112 9.26 7.52 -25.18
C HIS A 112 10.38 8.45 -24.75
N SER A 113 10.51 8.74 -23.45
CA SER A 113 11.42 9.80 -22.98
C SER A 113 12.89 9.43 -23.18
N VAL A 114 13.31 8.23 -22.74
CA VAL A 114 14.69 7.76 -22.89
C VAL A 114 15.09 7.61 -24.37
N PRO A 115 14.30 6.96 -25.25
CA PRO A 115 14.61 6.90 -26.67
C PRO A 115 14.68 8.27 -27.35
N ALA A 116 13.77 9.20 -27.03
CA ALA A 116 13.79 10.54 -27.59
C ALA A 116 15.05 11.32 -27.20
N LEU A 117 15.51 11.20 -25.96
CA LEU A 117 16.74 11.86 -25.49
C LEU A 117 18.00 11.33 -26.19
N GLY A 118 18.02 10.07 -26.60
CA GLY A 118 19.11 9.49 -27.39
C GLY A 118 18.97 9.64 -28.91
N SER A 119 17.98 10.38 -29.40
CA SER A 119 17.79 10.58 -30.84
C SER A 119 18.83 11.53 -31.43
N LEU A 120 19.01 11.48 -32.75
CA LEU A 120 19.92 12.39 -33.46
C LEU A 120 19.54 13.86 -33.25
N ASP A 121 18.25 14.15 -33.12
CA ASP A 121 17.75 15.52 -32.91
C ASP A 121 18.23 16.12 -31.59
N ASN A 122 18.45 15.29 -30.57
CA ASN A 122 18.93 15.70 -29.25
C ASN A 122 20.44 15.56 -29.07
N ALA A 123 21.15 15.01 -30.05
CA ALA A 123 22.60 14.78 -29.96
C ALA A 123 23.41 16.08 -29.79
N LEU A 124 22.88 17.22 -30.26
CA LEU A 124 23.52 18.52 -30.06
C LEU A 124 23.42 19.02 -28.60
N LEU A 125 22.32 18.70 -27.91
CA LEU A 125 22.09 19.08 -26.51
C LEU A 125 22.72 18.07 -25.55
N TRP A 126 22.66 16.79 -25.89
CA TRP A 126 23.07 15.68 -25.03
C TRP A 126 24.00 14.69 -25.77
N PRO A 127 25.20 15.12 -26.18
CA PRO A 127 26.06 14.33 -27.09
C PRO A 127 26.55 12.99 -26.51
N ASN A 128 26.53 12.84 -25.19
CA ASN A 128 26.99 11.63 -24.49
C ASN A 128 25.84 10.85 -23.83
N PHE A 129 24.57 11.16 -24.15
CA PHE A 129 23.43 10.41 -23.62
C PHE A 129 23.29 9.09 -24.37
N SER A 130 23.09 7.99 -23.63
CA SER A 130 22.82 6.68 -24.21
C SER A 130 21.42 6.23 -23.84
N ALA A 131 20.57 6.00 -24.85
CA ALA A 131 19.20 5.55 -24.65
C ALA A 131 19.13 4.05 -24.31
N VAL A 132 19.56 3.71 -23.09
CA VAL A 132 19.45 2.35 -22.55
C VAL A 132 18.51 2.32 -21.35
N TRP A 133 17.78 1.22 -21.23
CA TRP A 133 16.97 0.90 -20.05
C TRP A 133 17.60 -0.31 -19.35
N PRO A 134 17.81 -0.33 -18.03
CA PRO A 134 17.34 0.59 -16.98
C PRO A 134 18.32 1.75 -16.68
N SER A 135 18.81 2.45 -17.71
CA SER A 135 19.72 3.60 -17.57
C SER A 135 21.11 3.26 -17.00
N VAL A 136 21.56 2.01 -17.18
CA VAL A 136 22.88 1.51 -16.76
C VAL A 136 23.59 0.80 -17.92
N MET A 137 24.91 0.92 -17.99
CA MET A 137 25.81 0.20 -18.90
C MET A 137 27.06 -0.27 -18.14
N PRO A 138 27.85 -1.22 -18.68
CA PRO A 138 29.11 -1.62 -18.05
C PRO A 138 30.03 -0.41 -17.79
N GLY A 139 30.25 -0.08 -16.52
CA GLY A 139 31.16 1.00 -16.10
C GLY A 139 30.60 2.44 -16.22
N ALA A 140 29.35 2.62 -16.62
CA ALA A 140 28.75 3.95 -16.79
C ALA A 140 27.21 3.93 -16.61
N THR A 141 26.60 5.10 -16.44
CA THR A 141 25.14 5.25 -16.52
C THR A 141 24.73 5.85 -17.87
N ALA A 142 23.44 5.78 -18.19
CA ALA A 142 22.88 6.50 -19.34
C ALA A 142 22.98 8.04 -19.19
N SER A 143 23.33 8.53 -17.99
CA SER A 143 23.31 9.94 -17.66
C SER A 143 24.54 10.68 -18.20
N PRO A 144 24.39 11.84 -18.86
CA PRO A 144 25.50 12.63 -19.36
C PRO A 144 26.35 13.17 -18.20
N ALA A 145 27.64 13.39 -18.48
CA ALA A 145 28.58 14.10 -17.60
C ALA A 145 28.79 13.49 -16.20
N GLY A 146 28.52 12.19 -16.01
CA GLY A 146 28.73 11.52 -14.71
C GLY A 146 27.82 12.03 -13.60
N THR A 147 26.69 12.65 -13.96
CA THR A 147 25.70 13.21 -13.01
C THR A 147 25.04 12.14 -12.14
N VAL A 148 25.03 10.88 -12.59
CA VAL A 148 24.53 9.73 -11.84
C VAL A 148 25.66 8.72 -11.68
N GLU A 149 25.96 8.37 -10.43
CA GLU A 149 26.95 7.34 -10.10
C GLU A 149 26.56 5.98 -10.71
N PRO A 150 27.53 5.18 -11.20
CA PRO A 150 27.27 3.81 -11.65
C PRO A 150 26.58 2.99 -10.56
N PHE A 151 25.55 2.24 -10.97
CA PHE A 151 24.78 1.34 -10.12
C PHE A 151 24.57 0.01 -10.84
N GLN A 152 24.05 -0.98 -10.13
CA GLN A 152 23.62 -2.26 -10.68
C GLN A 152 22.14 -2.47 -10.37
N THR A 153 21.46 -3.26 -11.21
CA THR A 153 20.05 -3.60 -11.01
C THR A 153 19.90 -5.01 -10.47
N VAL A 154 18.82 -5.21 -9.73
CA VAL A 154 18.38 -6.52 -9.26
C VAL A 154 17.55 -7.20 -10.36
N GLY A 155 17.91 -8.45 -10.69
CA GLY A 155 17.08 -9.28 -11.56
C GLY A 155 15.85 -9.83 -10.84
N PRO A 156 14.96 -10.55 -11.54
CA PRO A 156 13.73 -11.07 -10.94
C PRO A 156 13.97 -12.17 -9.88
N PHE A 157 15.16 -12.77 -9.88
CA PHE A 157 15.59 -13.76 -8.90
C PHE A 157 16.69 -13.19 -7.99
N TRP A 158 16.79 -13.55 -6.71
CA TRP A 158 15.89 -14.43 -5.95
C TRP A 158 14.93 -13.67 -5.03
N LEU A 159 15.32 -12.48 -4.56
CA LEU A 159 14.53 -11.69 -3.60
C LEU A 159 13.13 -11.36 -4.12
N PRO A 160 12.95 -10.84 -5.35
CA PRO A 160 11.60 -10.47 -5.83
C PRO A 160 10.70 -11.70 -6.02
N THR A 161 11.27 -12.84 -6.43
CA THR A 161 10.55 -14.11 -6.53
C THR A 161 10.10 -14.63 -5.17
N ILE A 162 10.95 -14.55 -4.14
CA ILE A 162 10.59 -14.93 -2.77
C ILE A 162 9.44 -14.06 -2.26
N ASN A 163 9.52 -12.74 -2.47
CA ASN A 163 8.45 -11.81 -2.09
C ASN A 163 7.14 -12.08 -2.84
N THR A 164 7.22 -12.45 -4.11
CA THR A 164 6.06 -12.89 -4.89
C THR A 164 5.44 -14.16 -4.31
N ALA A 165 6.24 -15.16 -3.95
CA ALA A 165 5.75 -16.38 -3.32
C ALA A 165 5.11 -16.10 -1.96
N LEU A 166 5.68 -15.22 -1.15
CA LEU A 166 5.14 -14.81 0.15
C LEU A 166 3.75 -14.16 0.00
N LEU A 167 3.59 -13.19 -0.89
CA LEU A 167 2.31 -12.52 -1.12
C LEU A 167 1.25 -13.47 -1.68
N LEU A 168 1.57 -14.24 -2.73
CA LEU A 168 0.62 -15.19 -3.31
C LEU A 168 0.19 -16.26 -2.30
N THR A 169 1.13 -16.76 -1.50
CA THR A 169 0.81 -17.69 -0.41
C THR A 169 -0.09 -17.02 0.63
N SER A 170 0.17 -15.75 0.96
CA SER A 170 -0.67 -14.98 1.89
C SER A 170 -2.10 -14.82 1.36
N GLY A 171 -2.29 -14.54 0.06
CA GLY A 171 -3.61 -14.47 -0.57
C GLY A 171 -4.37 -15.79 -0.52
N VAL A 172 -3.68 -16.93 -0.70
CA VAL A 172 -4.28 -18.27 -0.54
C VAL A 172 -4.71 -18.49 0.91
N THR A 173 -3.85 -18.20 1.89
CA THR A 173 -4.18 -18.36 3.31
C THR A 173 -5.38 -17.51 3.72
N LEU A 174 -5.47 -16.28 3.21
CA LEU A 174 -6.58 -15.37 3.45
C LEU A 174 -7.89 -15.89 2.84
N THR A 175 -7.83 -16.43 1.63
CA THR A 175 -8.98 -17.06 0.97
C THR A 175 -9.50 -18.25 1.78
N ILE A 176 -8.60 -19.08 2.31
CA ILE A 176 -8.96 -20.18 3.21
C ILE A 176 -9.62 -19.65 4.50
N ALA A 177 -9.08 -18.57 5.09
CA ALA A 177 -9.68 -17.94 6.26
C ALA A 177 -11.10 -17.44 5.99
N HIS A 178 -11.33 -16.84 4.81
CA HIS A 178 -12.64 -16.36 4.39
C HIS A 178 -13.65 -17.51 4.25
N HIS A 179 -13.28 -18.59 3.57
CA HIS A 179 -14.13 -19.77 3.47
C HIS A 179 -14.44 -20.38 4.84
N ALA A 180 -13.45 -20.46 5.73
CA ALA A 180 -13.66 -20.94 7.10
C ALA A 180 -14.63 -20.05 7.89
N LEU A 181 -14.57 -18.72 7.69
CA LEU A 181 -15.45 -17.77 8.38
C LEU A 181 -16.91 -17.96 7.96
N ARG A 182 -17.15 -18.13 6.65
CA ARG A 182 -18.49 -18.39 6.10
C ARG A 182 -19.07 -19.73 6.55
N LEU A 183 -18.23 -20.71 6.86
CA LEU A 183 -18.62 -22.01 7.44
C LEU A 183 -18.75 -21.96 8.98
N GLY A 184 -18.55 -20.81 9.61
CA GLY A 184 -18.59 -20.66 11.08
C GLY A 184 -17.39 -21.28 11.82
N GLN A 185 -16.33 -21.68 11.11
CA GLN A 185 -15.14 -22.32 11.68
C GLN A 185 -14.16 -21.29 12.25
N ARG A 186 -14.55 -20.61 13.33
CA ARG A 186 -13.82 -19.46 13.88
C ARG A 186 -12.35 -19.73 14.24
N ALA A 187 -12.05 -20.86 14.87
CA ALA A 187 -10.67 -21.21 15.24
C ALA A 187 -9.77 -21.33 14.00
N LYS A 188 -10.28 -21.95 12.93
CA LYS A 188 -9.58 -22.09 11.65
C LYS A 188 -9.39 -20.72 10.98
N THR A 189 -10.42 -19.88 10.95
CA THR A 189 -10.31 -18.51 10.45
C THR A 189 -9.20 -17.72 11.15
N ILE A 190 -9.17 -17.73 12.49
CA ILE A 190 -8.16 -17.01 13.27
C ILE A 190 -6.75 -17.55 12.98
N GLY A 191 -6.58 -18.87 12.90
CA GLY A 191 -5.28 -19.48 12.59
C GLY A 191 -4.72 -19.06 11.23
N PHE A 192 -5.54 -19.11 10.17
CA PHE A 192 -5.12 -18.67 8.84
C PHE A 192 -4.92 -17.16 8.75
N MET A 193 -5.70 -16.35 9.46
CA MET A 193 -5.51 -14.90 9.52
C MET A 193 -4.15 -14.52 10.12
N TRP A 194 -3.74 -15.17 11.22
CA TRP A 194 -2.41 -14.96 11.79
C TRP A 194 -1.30 -15.36 10.82
N LEU A 195 -1.49 -16.46 10.09
CA LEU A 195 -0.53 -16.87 9.06
C LEU A 195 -0.41 -15.81 7.95
N THR A 196 -1.53 -15.26 7.47
CA THR A 196 -1.51 -14.16 6.48
C THR A 196 -0.76 -12.94 7.01
N VAL A 197 -1.03 -12.51 8.25
CA VAL A 197 -0.34 -11.36 8.87
C VAL A 197 1.17 -11.62 8.99
N LEU A 198 1.58 -12.81 9.41
CA LEU A 198 3.00 -13.18 9.51
C LEU A 198 3.71 -13.19 8.15
N LEU A 199 3.04 -13.68 7.11
CA LEU A 199 3.57 -13.61 5.73
C LEU A 199 3.72 -12.17 5.26
N GLY A 200 2.75 -11.29 5.56
CA GLY A 200 2.84 -9.86 5.28
C GLY A 200 3.99 -9.15 6.00
N ILE A 201 4.22 -9.47 7.28
CA ILE A 201 5.38 -8.96 8.05
C ILE A 201 6.68 -9.45 7.40
N THR A 202 6.74 -10.74 7.05
CA THR A 202 7.93 -11.34 6.42
C THR A 202 8.24 -10.66 5.09
N PHE A 203 7.23 -10.40 4.26
CA PHE A 203 7.37 -9.64 3.01
C PHE A 203 8.00 -8.26 3.26
N LEU A 204 7.49 -7.50 4.24
CA LEU A 204 8.03 -6.17 4.56
C LEU A 204 9.49 -6.22 5.03
N CYS A 205 9.86 -7.23 5.82
CA CYS A 205 11.25 -7.44 6.24
C CYS A 205 12.17 -7.75 5.05
N VAL A 206 11.74 -8.64 4.15
CA VAL A 206 12.52 -8.99 2.95
C VAL A 206 12.61 -7.79 2.01
N GLN A 207 11.54 -7.00 1.85
CA GLN A 207 11.55 -5.76 1.06
C GLN A 207 12.50 -4.71 1.67
N GLY A 208 12.53 -4.58 3.00
CA GLY A 208 13.48 -3.71 3.70
C GLY A 208 14.94 -4.15 3.49
N TYR A 209 15.18 -5.46 3.50
CA TYR A 209 16.50 -6.02 3.17
C TYR A 209 16.88 -5.77 1.71
N GLU A 210 15.94 -5.93 0.76
CA GLU A 210 16.17 -5.61 -0.65
C GLU A 210 16.61 -4.14 -0.79
N TYR A 211 15.91 -3.20 -0.16
CA TYR A 211 16.30 -1.79 -0.20
C TYR A 211 17.68 -1.54 0.40
N PHE A 212 18.00 -2.18 1.51
CA PHE A 212 19.34 -2.08 2.10
C PHE A 212 20.41 -2.55 1.11
N HIS A 213 20.25 -3.75 0.53
CA HIS A 213 21.17 -4.33 -0.44
C HIS A 213 21.31 -3.46 -1.71
N LEU A 214 20.19 -2.93 -2.23
CA LEU A 214 20.19 -2.03 -3.39
C LEU A 214 20.98 -0.75 -3.11
N TYR A 215 20.80 -0.16 -1.93
CA TYR A 215 21.50 1.07 -1.54
C TYR A 215 22.99 0.86 -1.26
N THR A 216 23.37 -0.22 -0.57
CA THR A 216 24.75 -0.43 -0.11
C THR A 216 25.63 -1.13 -1.13
N ASP A 217 25.12 -2.19 -1.76
CA ASP A 217 25.95 -3.12 -2.53
C ASP A 217 25.83 -2.83 -4.03
N LEU A 218 24.65 -2.41 -4.48
CA LEU A 218 24.37 -2.14 -5.89
C LEU A 218 24.38 -0.65 -6.25
N ASN A 219 24.50 0.24 -5.27
CA ASN A 219 24.47 1.70 -5.43
C ASN A 219 23.20 2.22 -6.16
N LEU A 220 22.12 1.45 -6.17
CA LEU A 220 20.82 1.85 -6.73
C LEU A 220 20.08 2.68 -5.68
N LYS A 221 20.04 3.99 -5.87
CA LYS A 221 19.49 4.99 -4.95
C LYS A 221 18.30 5.71 -5.59
N LEU A 222 17.58 6.49 -4.78
CA LEU A 222 16.50 7.37 -5.25
C LEU A 222 16.96 8.36 -6.33
N ASN A 223 18.23 8.78 -6.30
CA ASN A 223 18.84 9.69 -7.26
C ASN A 223 19.56 8.96 -8.42
N SER A 224 19.39 7.64 -8.58
CA SER A 224 19.93 6.86 -9.71
C SER A 224 19.13 7.07 -11.00
N GLY A 225 18.91 8.34 -11.38
CA GLY A 225 18.19 8.74 -12.56
C GLY A 225 16.70 8.38 -12.56
N ILE A 226 16.13 8.29 -13.76
CA ILE A 226 14.70 7.96 -13.96
C ILE A 226 14.36 6.55 -13.48
N PHE A 227 15.27 5.58 -13.65
CA PHE A 227 15.05 4.22 -13.19
C PHE A 227 14.97 4.13 -11.66
N GLY A 228 15.98 4.66 -10.94
CA GLY A 228 15.98 4.64 -9.47
C GLY A 228 14.78 5.37 -8.87
N SER A 229 14.45 6.56 -9.39
CA SER A 229 13.31 7.33 -8.89
C SER A 229 11.98 6.62 -9.12
N THR A 230 11.73 6.08 -10.32
CA THR A 230 10.49 5.33 -10.60
C THR A 230 10.43 4.00 -9.88
N PHE A 231 11.54 3.27 -9.75
CA PHE A 231 11.66 2.02 -8.99
C PHE A 231 11.20 2.23 -7.55
N TYR A 232 11.87 3.10 -6.78
CA TYR A 232 11.58 3.30 -5.36
C TYR A 232 10.23 3.95 -5.12
N LEU A 233 9.74 4.78 -6.04
CA LEU A 233 8.40 5.34 -5.93
C LEU A 233 7.35 4.23 -6.06
N LEU A 234 7.45 3.40 -7.09
CA LEU A 234 6.51 2.30 -7.35
C LEU A 234 6.55 1.23 -6.24
N THR A 235 7.72 0.69 -5.93
CA THR A 235 7.88 -0.36 -4.91
C THR A 235 7.68 0.22 -3.51
N GLY A 236 8.05 1.48 -3.26
CA GLY A 236 7.89 2.15 -1.98
C GLY A 236 6.42 2.40 -1.64
N PHE A 237 5.65 2.96 -2.58
CA PHE A 237 4.20 3.11 -2.38
C PHE A 237 3.53 1.76 -2.24
N HIS A 238 3.90 0.75 -3.03
CA HIS A 238 3.35 -0.60 -2.84
C HIS A 238 3.68 -1.17 -1.45
N GLY A 239 4.92 -1.04 -0.99
CA GLY A 239 5.31 -1.44 0.36
C GLY A 239 4.51 -0.73 1.46
N LEU A 240 4.20 0.56 1.28
CA LEU A 240 3.29 1.30 2.17
C LEU A 240 1.87 0.69 2.17
N HIS A 241 1.33 0.32 1.01
CA HIS A 241 0.02 -0.31 0.91
C HIS A 241 0.02 -1.72 1.52
N VAL A 242 1.09 -2.50 1.35
CA VAL A 242 1.26 -3.80 2.04
C VAL A 242 1.27 -3.59 3.55
N PHE A 243 1.98 -2.58 4.05
CA PHE A 243 2.01 -2.26 5.47
C PHE A 243 0.63 -1.87 6.02
N VAL A 244 -0.09 -0.97 5.34
CA VAL A 244 -1.45 -0.57 5.72
C VAL A 244 -2.41 -1.77 5.65
N GLY A 245 -2.35 -2.57 4.60
CA GLY A 245 -3.15 -3.79 4.44
C GLY A 245 -2.87 -4.80 5.56
N MET A 246 -1.60 -4.95 5.96
CA MET A 246 -1.20 -5.85 7.04
C MET A 246 -1.75 -5.36 8.38
N LEU A 247 -1.70 -4.05 8.65
CA LEU A 247 -2.32 -3.47 9.83
C LEU A 247 -3.85 -3.65 9.84
N MET A 248 -4.51 -3.50 8.68
CA MET A 248 -5.94 -3.77 8.55
C MET A 248 -6.25 -5.23 8.89
N LEU A 249 -5.53 -6.19 8.30
CA LEU A 249 -5.68 -7.62 8.58
C LEU A 249 -5.40 -7.94 10.05
N LEU A 250 -4.38 -7.35 10.66
CA LEU A 250 -4.07 -7.47 12.08
C LEU A 250 -5.26 -6.98 12.93
N CYS A 251 -5.78 -5.79 12.66
CA CYS A 251 -6.95 -5.26 13.35
C CYS A 251 -8.18 -6.16 13.22
N ILE A 252 -8.44 -6.69 12.01
CA ILE A 252 -9.52 -7.65 11.77
C ILE A 252 -9.28 -8.96 12.52
N THR A 253 -8.05 -9.45 12.60
CA THR A 253 -7.68 -10.66 13.35
C THR A 253 -7.97 -10.49 14.85
N LEU A 254 -7.60 -9.35 15.44
CA LEU A 254 -7.89 -9.03 16.83
C LEU A 254 -9.40 -8.92 17.09
N ARG A 255 -10.16 -8.35 16.14
CA ARG A 255 -11.62 -8.28 16.22
C ARG A 255 -12.28 -9.65 16.05
N LEU A 256 -11.74 -10.54 15.21
CA LEU A 256 -12.17 -11.94 15.08
C LEU A 256 -11.96 -12.71 16.40
N GLN A 257 -10.85 -12.47 17.09
CA GLN A 257 -10.59 -13.04 18.41
C GLN A 257 -11.60 -12.53 19.45
N SER A 258 -12.01 -11.26 19.35
CA SER A 258 -13.04 -10.64 20.22
C SER A 258 -14.48 -11.08 19.88
N GLY A 259 -14.71 -11.60 18.67
CA GLY A 259 -16.00 -12.18 18.27
C GLY A 259 -16.94 -11.25 17.55
N HIS A 260 -16.39 -10.18 16.98
CA HIS A 260 -17.12 -9.13 16.29
C HIS A 260 -17.64 -9.52 14.89
N PHE A 261 -17.42 -10.76 14.44
CA PHE A 261 -17.79 -11.19 13.10
C PHE A 261 -18.54 -12.51 13.13
N THR A 262 -19.56 -12.61 12.29
CA THR A 262 -20.36 -13.82 12.08
C THR A 262 -20.33 -14.23 10.61
N ALA A 263 -20.76 -15.45 10.31
CA ALA A 263 -20.86 -15.95 8.94
C ALA A 263 -21.76 -15.10 8.03
N GLU A 264 -22.68 -14.32 8.59
CA GLU A 264 -23.58 -13.43 7.84
C GLU A 264 -23.14 -11.96 7.89
N ARG A 265 -22.46 -11.53 8.96
CA ARG A 265 -22.04 -10.14 9.19
C ARG A 265 -20.54 -10.06 9.40
N HIS A 266 -19.82 -9.83 8.31
CA HIS A 266 -18.36 -9.77 8.31
C HIS A 266 -17.79 -8.81 7.26
N PHE A 267 -18.50 -7.71 6.95
CA PHE A 267 -18.04 -6.73 5.96
C PHE A 267 -16.63 -6.21 6.21
N GLY A 268 -16.27 -5.89 7.47
CA GLY A 268 -14.91 -5.41 7.78
C GLY A 268 -13.82 -6.41 7.38
N PHE A 269 -14.11 -7.71 7.50
CA PHE A 269 -13.22 -8.78 7.03
C PHE A 269 -13.16 -8.83 5.50
N GLU A 270 -14.31 -8.76 4.82
CA GLU A 270 -14.37 -8.77 3.35
C GLU A 270 -13.66 -7.57 2.74
N GLY A 271 -13.88 -6.36 3.29
CA GLY A 271 -13.21 -5.14 2.84
C GLY A 271 -11.69 -5.25 2.97
N ALA A 272 -11.18 -5.72 4.12
CA ALA A 272 -9.74 -5.96 4.28
C ALA A 272 -9.21 -7.04 3.33
N THR A 273 -10.01 -8.08 3.05
CA THR A 273 -9.66 -9.13 2.08
C THR A 273 -9.58 -8.60 0.65
N TRP A 274 -10.54 -7.76 0.24
CA TRP A 274 -10.50 -7.11 -1.08
C TRP A 274 -9.28 -6.19 -1.21
N TYR A 275 -8.96 -5.42 -0.17
CA TYR A 275 -7.77 -4.59 -0.17
C TYR A 275 -6.49 -5.42 -0.29
N TRP A 276 -6.36 -6.51 0.45
CA TRP A 276 -5.18 -7.38 0.40
C TRP A 276 -4.97 -8.00 -0.99
N HIS A 277 -6.03 -8.51 -1.62
CA HIS A 277 -5.94 -9.01 -3.00
C HIS A 277 -5.63 -7.91 -4.02
N PHE A 278 -6.12 -6.68 -3.81
CA PHE A 278 -5.69 -5.55 -4.63
C PHE A 278 -4.17 -5.33 -4.53
N VAL A 279 -3.62 -5.36 -3.31
CA VAL A 279 -2.18 -5.23 -3.08
C VAL A 279 -1.39 -6.36 -3.75
N ASP A 280 -1.89 -7.61 -3.72
CA ASP A 280 -1.30 -8.75 -4.43
C ASP A 280 -1.24 -8.50 -5.95
N VAL A 281 -2.33 -7.99 -6.54
CA VAL A 281 -2.41 -7.72 -7.98
C VAL A 281 -1.46 -6.63 -8.41
N VAL A 282 -1.34 -5.54 -7.64
CA VAL A 282 -0.36 -4.47 -7.92
C VAL A 282 1.06 -5.01 -7.84
N TRP A 283 1.37 -5.90 -6.88
CA TRP A 283 2.68 -6.54 -6.79
C TRP A 283 3.02 -7.35 -8.04
N LEU A 284 2.08 -8.13 -8.58
CA LEU A 284 2.32 -8.88 -9.81
C LEU A 284 2.64 -7.95 -11.00
N GLY A 285 1.96 -6.81 -11.09
CA GLY A 285 2.27 -5.76 -12.06
C GLY A 285 3.70 -5.22 -11.89
N LEU A 286 4.11 -4.94 -10.65
CA LEU A 286 5.47 -4.49 -10.34
C LEU A 286 6.51 -5.57 -10.66
N TYR A 287 6.27 -6.81 -10.24
CA TYR A 287 7.16 -7.93 -10.47
C TYR A 287 7.48 -8.09 -11.95
N VAL A 288 6.46 -8.04 -12.82
CA VAL A 288 6.66 -8.11 -14.28
C VAL A 288 7.30 -6.83 -14.84
N LEU A 289 6.71 -5.67 -14.57
CA LEU A 289 7.10 -4.44 -15.29
C LEU A 289 8.40 -3.81 -14.80
N VAL A 290 8.81 -4.07 -13.56
CA VAL A 290 10.00 -3.47 -12.94
C VAL A 290 11.17 -4.45 -12.90
N TYR A 291 10.93 -5.73 -12.61
CA TYR A 291 12.01 -6.71 -12.43
C TYR A 291 12.29 -7.56 -13.67
N TRP A 292 11.29 -7.82 -14.52
CA TRP A 292 11.49 -8.61 -15.75
C TRP A 292 11.73 -7.78 -17.00
N MET A 293 11.18 -6.56 -17.06
CA MET A 293 11.21 -5.68 -18.23
C MET A 293 11.99 -4.39 -17.97
#